data_AF-A0A7W0TNU4-F1
#
_entry.id   AF-A0A7W0TNU4-F1
#
_cell.length_a   1.000
_cell.length_b   1.000
_cell.length_c   1.000
_cell.angle_alpha   90.00
_cell.angle_beta   90.00
_cell.angle_gamma   90.00
#
_symmetry.space_group_name_H-M   'P 1'
#
loop_
_entity.id
_entity.type
_entity.pdbx_description
1 polymer ?
#
loop_
_entity_poly.entity_id
_entity_poly.type
_entity_poly.pdbx_seq_one_letter_code
_entity_poly.pdbx_strand_id
1 'polypeptide(L)'
;MPVLSEQYRHRLGRAAPPSESRSWERSLDVLSADLMEAGLGDVEALVEYQLPLTSKRADVVLAGVHPKHGTPSYVVVELKQWTRANLLDGTDDVCQLDGYGES
;
A
#
# COMPACT_ATOMS: atom_id res chain seq x y z
N MET A 1 6.47 -1.11 13.45
CA MET A 1 7.54 -1.25 12.43
C MET A 1 8.55 -2.39 12.65
N PRO A 2 8.95 -2.83 13.87
CA PRO A 2 9.99 -3.87 14.03
C PRO A 2 9.69 -5.19 13.31
N VAL A 3 8.44 -5.65 13.38
CA VAL A 3 7.98 -6.90 12.75
C VAL A 3 8.12 -6.86 11.23
N LEU A 4 7.75 -5.75 10.59
CA LEU A 4 7.84 -5.61 9.14
C LEU A 4 9.30 -5.59 8.67
N SER A 5 10.16 -4.85 9.38
CA SER A 5 11.60 -4.84 9.09
C SER A 5 12.24 -6.22 9.28
N GLU A 6 11.81 -6.97 10.30
CA GLU A 6 12.27 -8.35 10.54
C GLU A 6 11.79 -9.31 9.46
N GLN A 7 10.52 -9.25 9.06
CA GLN A 7 9.98 -10.04 7.96
C GLN A 7 10.66 -9.72 6.63
N TYR A 8 10.91 -8.44 6.35
CA TYR A 8 11.67 -8.02 5.17
C TYR A 8 13.06 -8.67 5.16
N ARG A 9 13.77 -8.62 6.30
CA ARG A 9 15.08 -9.25 6.45
C ARG A 9 15.04 -10.75 6.25
N HIS A 10 14.02 -11.43 6.78
CA HIS A 10 13.84 -12.86 6.62
C HIS A 10 13.54 -13.24 5.16
N ARG A 11 12.71 -12.46 4.45
CA ARG A 11 12.32 -12.74 3.07
C ARG A 11 13.39 -12.41 2.04
N LEU A 12 14.11 -11.29 2.22
CA LEU A 12 15.05 -10.75 1.24
C LEU A 12 16.52 -10.93 1.63
N GLY A 13 16.80 -11.50 2.81
CA GLY A 13 18.15 -11.77 3.29
C GLY A 13 18.97 -10.52 3.65
N ARG A 14 18.34 -9.33 3.67
CA ARG A 14 19.01 -8.04 3.96
C ARG A 14 18.08 -7.12 4.74
N ALA A 15 18.66 -6.21 5.54
CA ALA A 15 17.88 -5.21 6.24
C ALA A 15 17.24 -4.21 5.26
N ALA A 16 16.05 -3.72 5.59
CA ALA A 16 15.43 -2.62 4.87
C ALA A 16 16.29 -1.35 5.03
N PRO A 17 16.58 -0.61 3.95
CA PRO A 17 17.23 0.69 4.05
C PRO A 17 16.34 1.67 4.83
N PRO A 18 16.92 2.65 5.54
CA PRO A 18 16.17 3.59 6.37
C PRO A 18 15.08 4.37 5.62
N SER A 19 15.26 4.61 4.32
CA SER A 19 14.25 5.26 3.48
C SER A 19 12.99 4.41 3.33
N GLU A 20 13.14 3.08 3.20
CA GLU A 20 12.03 2.14 3.03
C GLU A 20 11.27 1.98 4.35
N SER A 21 11.98 1.89 5.48
CA SER A 21 11.33 1.90 6.80
C SER A 21 10.53 3.18 7.05
N ARG A 22 11.05 4.34 6.64
CA ARG A 22 10.34 5.61 6.78
C ARG A 22 9.14 5.73 5.84
N SER A 23 9.19 5.17 4.62
CA SER A 23 8.02 5.17 3.73
C SER A 23 6.90 4.29 4.31
N TRP A 24 7.23 3.15 4.91
CA TRP A 24 6.25 2.32 5.61
C TRP A 24 5.61 3.04 6.79
N GLU A 25 6.42 3.64 7.66
CA GLU A 25 5.92 4.38 8.83
C GLU A 25 4.95 5.49 8.42
N ARG A 26 5.26 6.24 7.35
CA ARG A 26 4.39 7.32 6.88
C ARG A 26 3.11 6.82 6.23
N SER A 27 3.18 5.80 5.39
CA SER A 27 2.05 5.42 4.54
C SER A 27 1.15 4.36 5.15
N LEU A 28 1.70 3.41 5.92
CA LEU A 28 0.88 2.35 6.55
C LEU A 28 0.04 2.90 7.70
N ASP A 29 0.53 3.87 8.45
CA ASP A 29 -0.24 4.50 9.52
C ASP A 29 -1.45 5.25 8.95
N VAL A 30 -1.26 5.98 7.83
CA VAL A 30 -2.35 6.66 7.12
C VAL A 30 -3.36 5.64 6.56
N LEU A 31 -2.89 4.62 5.85
CA LEU A 31 -3.77 3.58 5.30
C LEU A 31 -4.56 2.87 6.41
N SER A 32 -3.93 2.57 7.55
CA SER A 32 -4.60 1.93 8.67
C SER A 32 -5.67 2.84 9.28
N ALA A 33 -5.43 4.14 9.36
CA ALA A 33 -6.43 5.11 9.82
C ALA A 33 -7.63 5.16 8.88
N ASP A 34 -7.40 5.25 7.57
CA ASP A 34 -8.46 5.26 6.55
C ASP A 34 -9.32 3.99 6.60
N LEU A 35 -8.69 2.82 6.76
CA LEU A 35 -9.41 1.55 6.91
C LEU A 35 -10.25 1.51 8.18
N MET A 36 -9.72 2.01 9.31
CA MET A 36 -10.48 2.09 10.55
C MET A 36 -11.68 3.04 10.43
N GLU A 37 -11.50 4.21 9.83
CA GLU A 37 -12.57 5.19 9.60
C GLU A 37 -13.65 4.64 8.67
N ALA A 38 -13.27 3.85 7.67
CA ALA A 38 -14.19 3.16 6.77
C ALA A 38 -14.93 1.96 7.43
N GLY A 39 -14.65 1.62 8.69
CA GLY A 39 -15.21 0.45 9.37
C GLY A 39 -14.63 -0.88 8.88
N LEU A 40 -13.44 -0.86 8.28
CA LEU A 40 -12.73 -2.01 7.71
C LEU A 40 -11.54 -2.46 8.58
N GLY A 41 -11.56 -2.15 9.89
CA GLY A 41 -10.46 -2.45 10.82
C GLY A 41 -10.14 -3.95 10.97
N ASP A 42 -11.08 -4.83 10.63
CA ASP A 42 -10.91 -6.29 10.69
C ASP A 42 -10.38 -6.90 9.38
N VAL A 43 -10.14 -6.09 8.35
CA VAL A 43 -9.56 -6.55 7.07
C VAL A 43 -8.09 -6.91 7.26
N GLU A 44 -7.68 -8.07 6.75
CA GLU A 44 -6.28 -8.49 6.82
C GLU A 44 -5.45 -7.74 5.77
N ALA A 45 -4.33 -7.16 6.20
CA ALA A 45 -3.40 -6.44 5.32
C ALA A 45 -2.07 -7.21 5.18
N LEU A 46 -1.78 -7.68 3.97
CA LEU A 46 -0.52 -8.30 3.61
C LEU A 46 0.44 -7.23 3.05
N VAL A 47 1.38 -6.79 3.88
CA VAL A 47 2.34 -5.74 3.51
C VAL A 47 3.56 -6.34 2.78
N GLU A 48 4.06 -5.64 1.75
CA GLU A 48 5.19 -6.05 0.91
C GLU A 48 4.98 -7.48 0.34
N TYR A 49 3.82 -7.70 -0.27
CA TYR A 49 3.43 -9.01 -0.77
C TYR A 49 4.14 -9.32 -2.09
N GLN A 50 4.96 -10.38 -2.09
CA GLN A 50 5.66 -10.87 -3.27
C GLN A 50 4.68 -11.49 -4.26
N LEU A 51 4.60 -10.93 -5.47
CA LEU A 51 3.74 -11.48 -6.51
C LEU A 51 4.30 -12.82 -7.02
N PRO A 52 3.45 -13.87 -7.13
CA PRO A 52 3.89 -15.18 -7.60
C PRO A 52 4.63 -15.10 -8.93
N LEU A 53 5.67 -15.93 -9.07
CA LEU A 53 6.45 -16.08 -10.31
C LEU A 53 7.16 -14.80 -10.79
N THR A 54 7.25 -13.76 -9.96
CA THR A 54 7.97 -12.52 -10.29
C THR A 54 8.82 -12.03 -9.12
N SER A 55 9.74 -11.10 -9.39
CA SER A 55 10.44 -10.33 -8.36
C SER A 55 9.66 -9.08 -7.89
N LYS A 56 8.48 -8.82 -8.45
CA LYS A 56 7.66 -7.65 -8.10
C LYS A 56 6.93 -7.85 -6.78
N ARG A 57 6.65 -6.76 -6.09
CA ARG A 57 5.88 -6.74 -4.84
C ARG A 57 4.75 -5.72 -4.96
N ALA A 58 3.62 -6.04 -4.34
CA ALA A 58 2.58 -5.07 -4.04
C ALA A 58 2.85 -4.48 -2.66
N ASP A 59 2.63 -3.18 -2.50
CA ASP A 59 2.85 -2.51 -1.21
C ASP A 59 1.92 -3.08 -0.14
N VAL A 60 0.63 -3.21 -0.44
CA VAL A 60 -0.36 -3.86 0.43
C VAL A 60 -1.36 -4.67 -0.41
N VAL A 61 -1.70 -5.87 0.07
CA VAL A 61 -2.89 -6.61 -0.38
C VAL A 61 -3.86 -6.69 0.78
N LEU A 62 -5.04 -6.09 0.62
CA LEU A 62 -6.15 -6.20 1.55
C LEU A 62 -6.94 -7.47 1.22
N ALA A 63 -7.13 -8.33 2.21
CA ALA A 63 -7.85 -9.60 2.10
C ALA A 63 -9.02 -9.61 3.07
N GLY A 64 -10.22 -9.86 2.55
CA GLY A 64 -11.43 -9.90 3.35
C GLY A 64 -12.59 -10.57 2.63
N VAL A 65 -13.81 -10.20 3.01
CA VAL A 65 -15.04 -10.78 2.48
C VAL A 65 -15.89 -9.67 1.87
N HIS A 66 -16.42 -9.92 0.67
CA HIS A 66 -17.28 -8.95 -0.01
C HIS A 66 -18.59 -8.77 0.76
N PRO A 67 -18.94 -7.54 1.20
CA PRO A 67 -20.06 -7.31 2.12
C PRO A 67 -21.43 -7.72 1.55
N LYS A 68 -21.62 -7.65 0.23
CA LYS A 68 -22.88 -8.05 -0.43
C LYS A 68 -23.01 -9.54 -0.73
N HIS A 69 -21.92 -10.25 -0.99
CA HIS A 69 -21.95 -11.60 -1.58
C HIS A 69 -21.33 -12.67 -0.67
N GLY A 70 -20.64 -12.27 0.41
CA GLY A 70 -20.02 -13.21 1.35
C GLY A 70 -18.82 -13.98 0.78
N THR A 71 -18.36 -13.66 -0.43
CA THR A 71 -17.22 -14.33 -1.07
C THR A 71 -15.90 -13.66 -0.71
N PRO A 72 -14.76 -14.38 -0.72
CA PRO A 72 -13.45 -13.75 -0.59
C PRO A 72 -13.26 -12.60 -1.57
N SER A 73 -12.67 -11.50 -1.09
CA SER A 73 -12.39 -10.28 -1.86
C SER A 73 -11.00 -9.77 -1.54
N TYR A 74 -10.28 -9.36 -2.58
CA TYR A 74 -8.90 -8.89 -2.48
C TYR A 74 -8.72 -7.57 -3.22
N VAL A 75 -8.03 -6.62 -2.60
CA VAL A 75 -7.69 -5.33 -3.19
C VAL A 75 -6.20 -5.11 -3.08
N VAL A 76 -5.55 -4.80 -4.21
CA VAL A 76 -4.14 -4.40 -4.23
C VAL A 76 -4.07 -2.88 -4.08
N VAL A 77 -3.28 -2.42 -3.12
CA VAL A 77 -3.06 -1.00 -2.84
C VAL A 77 -1.59 -0.68 -3.10
N GLU A 78 -1.35 0.31 -3.96
CA GLU A 78 -0.03 0.84 -4.30
C GLU A 78 0.13 2.22 -3.67
N LEU A 79 1.09 2.38 -2.78
CA LEU A 79 1.29 3.58 -1.97
C LEU A 79 2.27 4.53 -2.66
N LYS A 80 1.79 5.70 -3.08
CA LYS A 80 2.62 6.73 -3.70
C LYS A 80 3.06 7.75 -2.68
N GLN A 81 4.35 8.11 -2.70
CA GLN A 81 4.93 9.16 -1.84
C GLN A 81 4.70 10.55 -2.44
N TRP A 82 3.48 10.83 -2.88
CA TRP A 82 3.12 12.12 -3.48
C TRP A 82 2.74 13.10 -2.39
N THR A 83 3.31 14.31 -2.44
CA THR A 83 2.98 15.39 -1.50
C THR A 83 1.70 16.13 -1.90
N ARG A 84 1.28 15.99 -3.17
CA ARG A 84 0.03 16.50 -3.71
C ARG A 84 -0.42 15.62 -4.86
N ALA A 85 -1.72 15.43 -4.98
CA ALA A 85 -2.38 14.80 -6.12
C ALA A 85 -3.69 15.56 -6.38
N ASN A 86 -3.93 15.97 -7.62
CA ASN A 86 -5.20 16.56 -8.05
C ASN A 86 -5.83 15.64 -9.07
N LEU A 87 -7.16 15.47 -9.07
CA LEU A 87 -7.83 14.79 -10.17
C LEU A 87 -7.67 15.61 -11.45
N LEU A 88 -7.45 14.93 -12.58
CA LEU A 88 -7.46 15.57 -13.88
C LEU A 88 -8.91 15.92 -14.24
N ASP A 89 -9.15 17.16 -14.65
CA ASP A 89 -10.48 17.65 -15.02
C ASP A 89 -11.16 16.72 -16.02
N GLY A 90 -12.38 16.28 -15.68
CA GLY A 90 -13.19 15.37 -16.50
C GLY A 90 -12.85 13.88 -16.35
N THR A 91 -12.06 13.51 -15.34
CA THR A 91 -11.75 12.11 -15.00
C THR A 91 -12.04 11.80 -13.54
N ASP A 92 -12.40 10.54 -13.25
CA ASP A 92 -12.68 10.08 -11.89
C ASP A 92 -11.52 9.27 -11.28
N ASP A 93 -10.55 8.88 -12.10
CA ASP A 93 -9.50 7.90 -11.74
C ASP A 93 -8.09 8.32 -12.17
N VAL A 94 -7.92 9.50 -12.79
CA VAL A 94 -6.62 10.01 -13.23
C VAL A 94 -6.18 11.16 -12.33
N CYS A 95 -5.02 11.01 -11.69
CA CYS A 95 -4.39 12.08 -10.93
C CYS A 95 -3.34 12.82 -11.77
N GLN A 96 -3.40 14.15 -11.78
CA GLN A 96 -2.34 15.04 -12.24
C GLN A 96 -1.32 15.28 -11.12
N LEU A 97 -0.04 15.22 -11.49
CA LEU A 97 1.09 15.48 -10.60
C LEU A 97 1.73 16.81 -10.93
N ASP A 98 1.90 17.66 -9.91
CA ASP A 98 2.71 18.88 -10.03
C ASP A 98 4.19 18.45 -10.19
N GLY A 99 4.81 18.74 -11.34
CA GLY A 99 6.28 18.70 -11.51
C GLY A 99 6.90 17.48 -12.21
N TYR A 100 6.12 16.57 -12.81
CA TYR A 100 6.69 15.53 -13.71
C TYR A 100 6.88 16.12 -15.13
N GLY A 101 7.87 17.01 -15.29
CA GLY A 101 8.09 17.67 -16.58
C GLY A 101 9.18 18.75 -16.68
N GLU A 102 10.00 18.97 -15.65
CA GLU A 102 11.21 19.78 -15.79
C GLU A 102 12.42 19.00 -15.28
N SER A 103 13.18 18.44 -16.22
CA SER A 103 14.58 18.00 -16.06
C SER A 103 15.28 18.20 -17.38
#